data_AF-A0A5B7UQB8-F1
#
_entry.id   AF-A0A5B7UQB8-F1
#
_cell.length_a   1.000
_cell.length_b   1.000
_cell.length_c   1.000
_cell.angle_alpha   90.00
_cell.angle_beta   90.00
_cell.angle_gamma   90.00
#
_symmetry.space_group_name_H-M   'P 1'
#
loop_
_entity.id
_entity.type
_entity.pdbx_description
1 polymer ?
#
loop_
_entity_poly.entity_id
_entity_poly.type
_entity_poly.pdbx_seq_one_letter_code
_entity_poly.pdbx_strand_id
1 'polypeptide(L)'
;MKEMNGIHNPLSLDIIDAKGYLTGQETWDDDHVASIADSMRRHGWQGPPLVVLPEWAISYSGTHRLLAAAATGLESVPAVRLEDLFEACGLDLEAIVAAEDLMVTMHRPEILAHLPEGIRAAYTLDDIV
;
A
#
# COMPACT_ATOMS: atom_id res chain seq x y z
N MET A 1 -17.54 16.70 4.30
CA MET A 1 -16.69 15.51 4.11
C MET A 1 -16.90 15.04 2.68
N LYS A 2 -15.86 15.01 1.84
CA LYS A 2 -15.96 14.34 0.53
C LYS A 2 -15.93 12.84 0.82
N GLU A 3 -16.97 12.12 0.46
CA GLU A 3 -16.99 10.66 0.51
C GLU A 3 -15.80 10.10 -0.29
N MET A 4 -15.15 9.06 0.25
CA MET A 4 -14.03 8.36 -0.38
C MET A 4 -14.50 7.45 -1.54
N ASN A 5 -15.31 8.01 -2.46
CA ASN A 5 -16.00 7.31 -3.57
C ASN A 5 -15.07 6.70 -4.64
N GLY A 6 -13.76 6.65 -4.42
CA GLY A 6 -12.77 6.13 -5.36
C GLY A 6 -11.94 4.96 -4.86
N ILE A 7 -12.17 4.50 -3.62
CA ILE A 7 -11.37 3.41 -3.03
C ILE A 7 -11.90 2.07 -3.50
N HIS A 8 -11.02 1.28 -4.12
CA HIS A 8 -11.31 -0.09 -4.53
C HIS A 8 -10.60 -1.06 -3.57
N ASN A 9 -11.31 -1.57 -2.57
CA ASN A 9 -10.77 -2.49 -1.56
C ASN A 9 -11.43 -3.87 -1.71
N PRO A 10 -10.90 -4.77 -2.59
CA PRO A 10 -11.55 -6.02 -2.98
C PRO A 10 -11.88 -6.94 -1.80
N LEU A 11 -11.03 -6.96 -0.78
CA LEU A 11 -11.19 -7.82 0.39
C LEU A 11 -11.98 -7.16 1.52
N SER A 12 -12.46 -5.92 1.32
CA SER A 12 -13.23 -5.16 2.32
C SER A 12 -12.53 -5.03 3.68
N LEU A 13 -11.19 -4.96 3.67
CA LEU A 13 -10.36 -4.80 4.87
C LEU A 13 -10.60 -3.44 5.54
N ASP A 14 -10.28 -3.35 6.82
CA ASP A 14 -10.34 -2.08 7.54
C ASP A 14 -9.37 -1.05 6.94
N ILE A 15 -9.89 0.15 6.69
CA ILE A 15 -9.11 1.25 6.13
C ILE A 15 -8.54 2.10 7.27
N ILE A 16 -7.22 2.29 7.23
CA ILE A 16 -6.49 3.20 8.11
C ILE A 16 -5.91 4.38 7.31
N ASP A 17 -5.43 5.39 8.03
CA ASP A 17 -4.75 6.55 7.43
C ASP A 17 -3.23 6.36 7.46
N ALA A 18 -2.60 6.32 6.29
CA ALA A 18 -1.16 6.22 6.09
C ALA A 18 -0.49 7.56 5.74
N LYS A 19 -1.16 8.69 5.99
CA LYS A 19 -0.55 10.00 5.79
C LYS A 19 0.76 10.14 6.58
N GLY A 20 1.81 10.56 5.89
CA GLY A 20 3.15 10.73 6.47
C GLY A 20 3.98 9.45 6.57
N TYR A 21 3.49 8.32 6.05
CA TYR A 21 4.28 7.09 5.99
C TYR A 21 5.43 7.23 4.99
N LEU A 22 6.43 6.38 5.15
CA LEU A 22 7.61 6.32 4.28
C LEU A 22 7.51 5.17 3.30
N THR A 23 8.09 5.36 2.11
CA THR A 23 8.29 4.29 1.13
C THR A 23 9.72 3.77 1.27
N GLY A 24 9.94 2.49 0.97
CA GLY A 24 11.28 1.91 0.93
C GLY A 24 12.05 2.19 -0.37
N GLN A 25 11.45 2.89 -1.34
CA GLN A 25 12.09 3.19 -2.62
C GLN A 25 12.83 4.53 -2.57
N GLU A 26 14.09 4.52 -2.99
CA GLU A 26 14.97 5.71 -3.01
C GLU A 26 14.84 6.55 -4.28
N THR A 27 14.24 6.01 -5.34
CA THR A 27 14.09 6.68 -6.63
C THR A 27 12.66 6.60 -7.13
N TRP A 28 12.18 7.68 -7.75
CA TRP A 28 10.87 7.79 -8.36
C TRP A 28 10.90 8.75 -9.55
N ASP A 29 9.84 8.71 -10.35
CA ASP A 29 9.65 9.58 -11.51
C ASP A 29 8.82 10.79 -11.08
N ASP A 30 9.44 11.97 -11.02
CA ASP A 30 8.80 13.20 -10.57
C ASP A 30 7.64 13.63 -11.48
N ASP A 31 7.74 13.43 -12.79
CA ASP A 31 6.67 13.76 -13.75
C ASP A 31 5.46 12.84 -13.52
N HIS A 32 5.73 11.57 -13.23
CA HIS A 32 4.69 10.61 -12.86
C HIS A 32 4.01 10.99 -11.53
N VAL A 33 4.78 11.36 -10.50
CA VAL A 33 4.23 11.84 -9.22
C VAL A 33 3.36 13.09 -9.43
N ALA A 34 3.82 14.06 -10.23
CA ALA A 34 3.08 15.29 -10.50
C ALA A 34 1.75 15.02 -11.21
N SER A 35 1.75 14.11 -12.19
CA SER A 35 0.54 13.67 -12.90
C SER A 35 -0.48 13.02 -11.96
N ILE A 36 -0.02 12.14 -11.07
CA ILE A 36 -0.88 11.53 -10.05
C ILE A 36 -1.43 12.61 -9.11
N ALA A 37 -0.59 13.54 -8.65
CA ALA A 37 -1.01 14.62 -7.75
C ALA A 37 -2.10 15.50 -8.38
N ASP A 38 -1.99 15.84 -9.66
CA ASP A 38 -3.02 16.59 -10.38
C ASP A 38 -4.34 15.80 -10.51
N SER A 39 -4.26 14.50 -10.73
CA SER A 39 -5.45 13.63 -10.68
C SER A 39 -6.08 13.62 -9.28
N MET A 40 -5.27 13.42 -8.24
CA MET A 40 -5.70 13.36 -6.85
C MET A 40 -6.33 14.68 -6.36
N ARG A 41 -5.82 15.84 -6.79
CA ARG A 41 -6.43 17.14 -6.47
C ARG A 41 -7.86 17.26 -7.00
N ARG A 42 -8.10 16.74 -8.21
CA ARG A 42 -9.40 16.81 -8.88
C ARG A 42 -10.38 15.77 -8.35
N HIS A 43 -9.90 14.55 -8.12
CA HIS A 43 -10.75 13.38 -7.92
C HIS A 43 -10.62 12.74 -6.52
N GLY A 44 -9.72 13.24 -5.67
CA GLY A 44 -9.35 12.57 -4.43
C GLY A 44 -8.55 11.28 -4.69
N TRP A 45 -8.46 10.41 -3.69
CA TRP A 45 -7.86 9.10 -3.87
C TRP A 45 -8.69 8.24 -4.85
N GLN A 46 -8.00 7.58 -5.78
CA GLN A 46 -8.60 6.66 -6.74
C GLN A 46 -7.79 5.35 -6.76
N GLY A 47 -8.49 4.22 -6.77
CA GLY A 47 -7.90 2.89 -6.82
C GLY A 47 -7.71 2.24 -5.44
N PRO A 48 -6.89 1.19 -5.35
CA PRO A 48 -6.76 0.41 -4.12
C PRO A 48 -6.08 1.18 -3.00
N PRO A 49 -6.38 0.87 -1.73
CA PRO A 49 -5.62 1.40 -0.61
C PRO A 49 -4.15 0.95 -0.70
N LEU A 50 -3.25 1.70 -0.06
CA LEU A 50 -1.86 1.26 0.11
C LEU A 50 -1.80 0.06 1.04
N VAL A 51 -0.82 -0.82 0.83
CA VAL A 51 -0.50 -1.86 1.80
C VAL A 51 0.63 -1.35 2.67
N VAL A 52 0.45 -1.43 3.98
CA VAL A 52 1.37 -0.80 4.94
C VAL A 52 1.72 -1.71 6.11
N LEU A 53 2.79 -1.33 6.78
CA LEU A 53 3.27 -1.78 8.07
C LEU A 53 3.11 -0.63 9.06
N PRO A 54 1.95 -0.50 9.74
CA PRO A 54 1.66 0.65 10.61
C PRO A 54 2.66 0.85 11.74
N GLU A 55 3.16 -0.25 12.30
CA GLU A 55 4.07 -0.26 13.45
C GLU A 55 5.42 0.38 13.13
N TRP A 56 5.78 0.42 11.84
CA TRP A 56 7.00 1.04 11.33
C TRP A 56 6.73 2.30 10.50
N ALA A 57 5.46 2.70 10.32
CA ALA A 57 5.04 3.75 9.40
C ALA A 57 5.61 3.58 7.97
N ILE A 58 5.68 2.34 7.49
CA ILE A 58 6.23 1.99 6.17
C ILE A 58 5.10 1.55 5.23
N SER A 59 5.17 1.99 3.98
CA SER A 59 4.34 1.47 2.90
C SER A 59 5.08 0.44 2.06
N TYR A 60 4.39 -0.66 1.77
CA TYR A 60 4.80 -1.70 0.84
C TYR A 60 4.55 -1.28 -0.60
N SER A 61 3.39 -0.69 -0.89
CA SER A 61 2.96 -0.36 -2.25
C SER A 61 2.80 1.14 -2.48
N GLY A 62 2.67 1.54 -3.75
CA GLY A 62 2.20 2.87 -4.12
C GLY A 62 3.12 4.03 -3.76
N THR A 63 4.43 3.87 -3.88
CA THR A 63 5.43 4.94 -3.69
C THR A 63 5.02 6.26 -4.32
N HIS A 64 4.74 6.29 -5.64
CA HIS A 64 4.36 7.53 -6.33
C HIS A 64 3.03 8.09 -5.84
N ARG A 65 2.09 7.23 -5.41
CA ARG A 65 0.79 7.66 -4.88
C ARG A 65 0.92 8.29 -3.50
N LEU A 66 1.79 7.75 -2.64
CA LEU A 66 2.07 8.32 -1.32
C LEU A 66 2.77 9.69 -1.47
N LEU A 67 3.76 9.79 -2.35
CA LEU A 67 4.44 11.04 -2.67
C LEU A 67 3.49 12.08 -3.29
N ALA A 68 2.63 11.66 -4.21
CA ALA A 68 1.64 12.53 -4.82
C ALA A 68 0.64 13.06 -3.78
N ALA A 69 0.13 12.20 -2.89
CA ALA A 69 -0.81 12.59 -1.84
C ALA A 69 -0.22 13.64 -0.88
N ALA A 70 1.09 13.55 -0.58
CA ALA A 70 1.79 14.57 0.20
C ALA A 70 1.77 15.95 -0.48
N ALA A 71 1.74 16.00 -1.82
CA ALA A 71 1.69 17.23 -2.61
C ALA A 71 0.27 17.77 -2.88
N THR A 72 -0.80 17.05 -2.51
CA THR A 72 -2.18 17.46 -2.79
C THR A 72 -2.93 18.02 -1.59
N GLY A 73 -2.39 17.90 -0.38
CA GLY A 73 -3.09 18.29 0.85
C GLY A 73 -4.30 17.40 1.16
N LEU A 74 -4.29 16.14 0.72
CA LEU A 74 -5.33 15.18 1.10
C LEU A 74 -5.41 15.05 2.63
N GLU A 75 -6.64 14.95 3.15
CA GLU A 75 -6.87 14.80 4.59
C GLU A 75 -6.35 13.46 5.10
N SER A 76 -6.58 12.39 4.31
CA SER A 76 -6.12 11.03 4.62
C SER A 76 -5.59 10.32 3.37
N VAL A 77 -4.71 9.34 3.61
CA VAL A 77 -4.21 8.40 2.60
C VAL A 77 -4.72 7.01 2.97
N PRO A 78 -5.62 6.40 2.20
CA PRO A 78 -6.22 5.13 2.56
C PRO A 78 -5.21 3.99 2.45
N ALA A 79 -5.13 3.19 3.51
CA ALA A 79 -4.26 2.03 3.58
C ALA A 79 -4.92 0.86 4.30
N VAL A 80 -4.38 -0.34 4.10
CA VAL A 80 -4.72 -1.59 4.78
C VAL A 80 -3.44 -2.21 5.35
N ARG A 81 -3.55 -2.95 6.44
CA ARG A 81 -2.41 -3.60 7.07
C ARG A 81 -1.97 -4.80 6.24
N LEU A 82 -0.67 -5.02 6.12
CA LEU A 82 -0.13 -6.21 5.47
C LEU A 82 -0.59 -7.49 6.19
N GLU A 83 -0.66 -7.47 7.51
CA GLU A 83 -1.14 -8.59 8.32
C GLU A 83 -2.59 -8.95 7.99
N ASP A 84 -3.52 -7.99 8.03
CA ASP A 84 -4.93 -8.20 7.67
C ASP A 84 -5.10 -8.73 6.23
N LEU A 85 -4.23 -8.29 5.30
CA LEU A 85 -4.22 -8.78 3.92
C LEU A 85 -3.84 -10.26 3.84
N PHE A 86 -2.83 -10.70 4.60
CA PHE A 86 -2.44 -12.10 4.71
C PHE A 86 -3.53 -12.93 5.39
N GLU A 87 -4.07 -12.45 6.50
CA GLU A 87 -5.14 -13.12 7.24
C GLU A 87 -6.38 -13.34 6.34
N ALA A 88 -6.78 -12.34 5.56
CA ALA A 88 -7.89 -12.45 4.61
C ALA A 88 -7.64 -13.46 3.48
N CYS A 89 -6.37 -13.81 3.22
CA CYS A 89 -5.98 -14.89 2.31
C CYS A 89 -5.83 -16.25 3.01
N GLY A 90 -6.10 -16.35 4.31
CA GLY A 90 -5.90 -17.55 5.12
C GLY A 90 -4.42 -17.86 5.41
N LEU A 91 -3.57 -16.83 5.37
CA LEU A 91 -2.13 -16.92 5.60
C LEU A 91 -1.78 -16.25 6.93
N ASP A 92 -0.76 -16.78 7.60
CA ASP A 92 -0.22 -16.22 8.84
C ASP A 92 1.15 -15.58 8.52
N LEU A 93 1.17 -14.24 8.49
CA LEU A 93 2.37 -13.48 8.16
C LEU A 93 3.49 -13.73 9.17
N GLU A 94 3.19 -13.77 10.47
CA GLU A 94 4.20 -13.97 11.51
C GLU A 94 4.80 -15.38 11.41
N ALA A 95 3.96 -16.39 11.20
CA ALA A 95 4.42 -17.76 11.03
C ALA A 95 5.31 -17.93 9.78
N ILE A 96 4.96 -17.29 8.65
CA ILE A 96 5.78 -17.31 7.43
C ILE A 96 7.14 -16.64 7.69
N VAL A 97 7.12 -15.43 8.23
CA VAL A 97 8.34 -14.66 8.52
C VAL A 97 9.26 -15.42 9.47
N ALA A 98 8.71 -16.08 10.50
CA ALA A 98 9.48 -16.88 11.44
C ALA A 98 10.01 -18.19 10.85
N ALA A 99 9.20 -18.89 10.03
CA ALA A 99 9.58 -20.17 9.44
C ALA A 99 10.71 -20.03 8.40
N GLU A 100 10.75 -18.90 7.71
CA GLU A 100 11.68 -18.64 6.61
C GLU A 100 12.83 -17.69 6.97
N ASP A 101 12.94 -17.31 8.26
CA ASP A 101 13.95 -16.38 8.77
C ASP A 101 13.97 -15.04 8.00
N LEU A 102 12.77 -14.51 7.74
CA LEU A 102 12.58 -13.28 6.98
C LEU A 102 12.52 -12.04 7.88
N MET A 103 12.83 -10.89 7.30
CA MET A 103 12.62 -9.59 7.94
C MET A 103 11.52 -8.85 7.19
N VAL A 104 10.38 -8.61 7.86
CA VAL A 104 9.19 -7.97 7.26
C VAL A 104 9.46 -6.59 6.66
N THR A 105 10.53 -5.91 7.01
CA THR A 105 10.87 -4.62 6.41
C THR A 105 11.80 -4.73 5.19
N MET A 106 12.52 -5.85 5.04
CA MET A 106 13.61 -6.04 4.06
C MET A 106 13.27 -7.06 2.97
N HIS A 107 12.71 -8.22 3.33
CA HIS A 107 12.47 -9.34 2.41
C HIS A 107 11.07 -9.26 1.80
N ARG A 108 10.71 -8.08 1.27
CA ARG A 108 9.36 -7.82 0.74
C ARG A 108 9.01 -8.75 -0.44
N PRO A 109 9.88 -8.97 -1.44
CA PRO A 109 9.56 -9.86 -2.55
C PRO A 109 9.25 -11.29 -2.09
N GLU A 110 10.07 -11.84 -1.20
CA GLU A 110 9.93 -13.19 -0.64
C GLU A 110 8.62 -13.32 0.13
N ILE A 111 8.30 -12.36 0.99
CA ILE A 111 7.04 -12.34 1.76
C ILE A 111 5.85 -12.27 0.80
N LEU A 112 5.87 -11.38 -0.18
CA LEU A 112 4.78 -11.20 -1.13
C LEU A 112 4.58 -12.40 -2.05
N ALA A 113 5.59 -13.24 -2.25
CA ALA A 113 5.48 -14.46 -3.06
C ALA A 113 4.39 -15.42 -2.52
N HIS A 114 4.08 -15.37 -1.22
CA HIS A 114 3.05 -16.18 -0.58
C HIS A 114 1.61 -15.74 -0.90
N LEU A 115 1.40 -14.48 -1.27
CA LEU A 115 0.07 -13.99 -1.62
C LEU A 115 -0.37 -14.54 -2.99
N PRO A 116 -1.67 -14.81 -3.19
CA PRO A 116 -2.19 -15.14 -4.50
C PRO A 116 -1.92 -14.02 -5.52
N GLU A 117 -1.57 -14.36 -6.75
CA GLU A 117 -1.25 -13.40 -7.82
C GLU A 117 -2.36 -12.35 -8.02
N GLY A 118 -3.62 -12.79 -8.06
CA GLY A 118 -4.76 -11.87 -8.20
C GLY A 118 -4.89 -10.86 -7.04
N ILE A 119 -4.43 -11.22 -5.84
CA ILE A 119 -4.42 -10.32 -4.68
C ILE A 119 -3.27 -9.34 -4.79
N ARG A 120 -2.07 -9.80 -5.19
CA ARG A 120 -0.94 -8.90 -5.44
C ARG A 120 -1.29 -7.85 -6.50
N ALA A 121 -1.86 -8.27 -7.62
CA ALA A 121 -2.32 -7.38 -8.68
C ALA A 121 -3.35 -6.35 -8.17
N ALA A 122 -4.35 -6.82 -7.42
CA ALA A 122 -5.43 -5.95 -6.97
C ALA A 122 -4.98 -4.87 -5.97
N TYR A 123 -3.90 -5.10 -5.22
CA TYR A 123 -3.30 -4.15 -4.29
C TYR A 123 -2.00 -3.51 -4.79
N THR A 124 -1.68 -3.64 -6.09
CA THR A 124 -0.49 -3.07 -6.75
C THR A 124 0.83 -3.50 -6.09
N LEU A 125 0.94 -4.79 -5.76
CA LEU A 125 2.12 -5.41 -5.16
C LEU A 125 3.01 -6.15 -6.17
N ASP A 126 2.55 -6.32 -7.42
CA ASP A 126 3.29 -7.06 -8.45
C ASP A 126 4.60 -6.37 -8.86
N ASP A 127 4.73 -5.06 -8.66
CA ASP A 127 5.96 -4.32 -9.00
C ASP A 127 7.09 -4.54 -7.98
N ILE A 128 6.84 -5.34 -6.93
CA ILE A 128 7.79 -5.63 -5.84
C ILE A 128 8.39 -7.03 -5.98
N VAL A 129 7.73 -7.94 -6.73
CA VAL A 129 8.11 -9.36 -6.87
C VAL A 129 8.96 -9.65 -8.11
#